data_AF-A0A170VZ23-F1
#
_entry.id   AF-A0A170VZ23-F1
#
_cell.length_a   1.000
_cell.length_b   1.000
_cell.length_c   1.000
_cell.angle_alpha   90.00
_cell.angle_beta   90.00
_cell.angle_gamma   90.00
#
_symmetry.space_group_name_H-M   'P 1'
#
loop_
_entity.id
_entity.type
_entity.pdbx_description
1 polymer ?
#
loop_
_entity_poly.entity_id
_entity_poly.type
_entity_poly.pdbx_seq_one_letter_code
_entity_poly.pdbx_strand_id
1 'polypeptide(L)'
;KLYTKHSVGDGRSRRVEFLGAMQAEMSAASSDQVTSVTDFNQVPCSSAASGKEWVSPGMRAVAQMGWAITLSNLRLAPQLVPHGIILENPDLVMEEAIKGNVFSFLYNTFLPNKILYEDVFMVRRMHNLLTDFISQMPHKVKEMRLRAEDTDRTIHAYMHEGLE
;
A
#
# COMPACT_ATOMS: atom_id res chain seq x y z
N LYS A 1 -30.67 30.33 38.95
CA LYS A 1 -30.16 29.03 39.47
C LYS A 1 -31.03 27.97 38.79
N LEU A 2 -30.56 27.10 37.89
CA LEU A 2 -29.35 26.29 37.89
C LEU A 2 -28.92 25.96 36.44
N TYR A 3 -27.60 25.95 36.23
CA TYR A 3 -26.91 25.39 35.07
C TYR A 3 -27.04 23.85 35.07
N THR A 4 -27.42 23.25 33.94
CA THR A 4 -27.25 21.81 33.69
C THR A 4 -26.04 21.59 32.77
N LYS A 5 -25.08 20.82 33.30
CA LYS A 5 -23.74 20.58 32.77
C LYS A 5 -23.77 19.83 31.43
N HIS A 6 -22.99 20.34 30.47
CA HIS A 6 -22.43 19.56 29.37
C HIS A 6 -21.58 18.40 29.93
N SER A 7 -21.92 17.17 29.57
CA SER A 7 -21.06 16.00 29.77
C SER A 7 -20.14 15.87 28.57
N VAL A 8 -18.87 16.21 28.75
CA VAL A 8 -17.79 15.98 27.80
C VAL A 8 -17.51 14.47 27.79
N GLY A 9 -18.01 13.80 26.75
CA GLY A 9 -17.76 12.38 26.50
C GLY A 9 -16.30 12.16 26.14
N ASP A 10 -15.62 11.47 27.04
CA ASP A 10 -14.20 11.11 27.03
C ASP A 10 -13.76 10.38 25.74
N GLY A 11 -13.02 11.09 24.88
CA GLY A 11 -12.39 10.56 23.66
C GLY A 11 -11.23 9.60 23.91
N ARG A 12 -10.90 9.28 25.16
CA ARG A 12 -9.88 8.29 25.54
C ARG A 12 -10.41 6.87 25.58
N SER A 13 -11.73 6.71 25.80
CA SER A 13 -12.39 5.41 25.94
C SER A 13 -12.56 4.66 24.61
N ARG A 14 -12.81 5.36 23.49
CA ARG A 14 -12.92 4.70 22.18
C ARG A 14 -11.59 4.19 21.63
N ARG A 15 -10.46 4.74 22.08
CA ARG A 15 -9.12 4.29 21.65
C ARG A 15 -8.73 2.98 22.33
N VAL A 16 -9.13 2.76 23.59
CA VAL A 16 -8.90 1.48 24.28
C VAL A 16 -9.86 0.38 23.82
N GLU A 17 -11.08 0.72 23.40
CA GLU A 17 -11.98 -0.24 22.75
C GLU A 17 -11.47 -0.65 21.37
N PHE A 18 -10.91 0.27 20.58
CA PHE A 18 -10.28 -0.05 19.29
C PHE A 18 -8.99 -0.88 19.46
N LEU A 19 -8.16 -0.58 20.46
CA LEU A 19 -6.98 -1.40 20.77
C LEU A 19 -7.37 -2.78 21.33
N GLY A 20 -8.42 -2.86 22.15
CA GLY A 20 -8.93 -4.12 22.70
C GLY A 20 -9.57 -5.01 21.63
N ALA A 21 -10.30 -4.42 20.67
CA ALA A 21 -10.85 -5.15 19.53
C ALA A 21 -9.75 -5.68 18.60
N MET A 22 -8.67 -4.91 18.36
CA MET A 22 -7.50 -5.39 17.62
C MET A 22 -6.79 -6.54 18.34
N GLN A 23 -6.69 -6.48 19.67
CA GLN A 23 -6.07 -7.55 20.48
C GLN A 23 -6.92 -8.84 20.48
N ALA A 24 -8.25 -8.70 20.45
CA ALA A 24 -9.18 -9.83 20.39
C ALA A 24 -9.17 -10.51 19.00
N GLU A 25 -9.11 -9.74 17.91
CA GLU A 25 -8.96 -10.31 16.56
C GLU A 25 -7.59 -10.98 16.35
N MET A 26 -6.50 -10.46 16.96
CA MET A 26 -5.19 -11.13 16.97
C MET A 26 -5.20 -12.49 17.68
N SER A 27 -6.09 -12.70 18.67
CA SER A 27 -6.19 -13.97 19.39
C SER A 27 -7.00 -15.04 18.64
N ALA A 28 -7.93 -14.61 17.78
CA ALA A 28 -8.77 -15.52 16.99
C ALA A 28 -8.06 -16.08 15.74
N ALA A 29 -6.95 -15.45 15.31
CA ALA A 29 -6.12 -15.91 14.19
C ALA A 29 -5.16 -17.07 14.54
N SER A 30 -5.26 -17.64 15.75
CA SER A 30 -4.29 -18.60 16.30
C SER A 30 -4.37 -20.03 15.75
N SER A 31 -5.09 -20.32 14.65
CA SER A 31 -5.15 -21.68 14.10
C SER A 31 -4.49 -21.90 12.73
N ASP A 32 -4.02 -20.85 12.06
CA ASP A 32 -3.19 -21.01 10.86
C ASP A 32 -1.82 -20.41 11.13
N GLN A 33 -0.79 -21.28 11.16
CA GLN A 33 0.59 -20.83 11.33
C GLN A 33 1.06 -20.11 10.05
N VAL A 34 0.83 -18.80 9.99
CA VAL A 34 1.44 -17.93 8.98
C VAL A 34 2.91 -17.72 9.38
N THR A 35 3.79 -18.61 8.93
CA THR A 35 5.23 -18.62 9.26
C THR A 35 6.04 -17.63 8.40
N SER A 36 5.44 -17.06 7.37
CA SER A 36 5.98 -15.98 6.56
C SER A 36 4.84 -15.13 6.01
N VAL A 37 4.97 -13.80 6.03
CA VAL A 37 4.00 -12.94 5.32
C VAL A 37 4.37 -12.87 3.84
N THR A 38 4.51 -14.04 3.22
CA THR A 38 4.77 -14.20 1.79
C THR A 38 3.50 -14.36 0.96
N ASP A 39 2.35 -14.40 1.63
CA ASP A 39 1.08 -14.80 1.03
C ASP A 39 0.38 -13.69 0.23
N PHE A 40 0.79 -12.42 0.40
CA PHE A 40 0.16 -11.33 -0.34
C PHE A 40 0.49 -11.39 -1.84
N ASN A 41 1.72 -11.79 -2.18
CA ASN A 41 2.14 -11.98 -3.58
C ASN A 41 1.88 -13.38 -4.10
N GLN A 42 1.79 -14.38 -3.22
CA GLN A 42 1.54 -15.75 -3.63
C GLN A 42 0.05 -16.05 -3.78
N VAL A 43 -0.86 -15.29 -3.15
CA VAL A 43 -2.28 -15.68 -3.18
C VAL A 43 -3.26 -14.51 -3.24
N PRO A 44 -4.25 -14.53 -4.17
CA PRO A 44 -5.54 -13.92 -3.92
C PRO A 44 -6.25 -14.71 -2.80
N CYS A 45 -5.93 -14.44 -1.53
CA CYS A 45 -6.58 -15.08 -0.36
C CYS A 45 -6.44 -16.63 -0.30
N SER A 46 -5.36 -17.15 0.28
CA SER A 46 -5.12 -18.59 0.57
C SER A 46 -5.71 -19.03 1.91
N SER A 47 -6.99 -18.82 2.07
CA SER A 47 -7.78 -19.69 2.94
C SER A 47 -9.14 -19.96 2.34
N ALA A 48 -9.18 -20.20 1.03
CA ALA A 48 -10.26 -20.97 0.42
C ALA A 48 -9.82 -21.47 -0.95
N ALA A 49 -10.13 -22.74 -1.21
CA ALA A 49 -10.11 -23.32 -2.54
C ALA A 49 -11.07 -22.58 -3.50
N SER A 50 -10.62 -21.45 -4.07
CA SER A 50 -11.18 -20.90 -5.30
C SER A 50 -10.11 -20.06 -6.00
N GLY A 51 -9.64 -20.51 -7.16
CA GLY A 51 -8.71 -19.80 -8.03
C GLY A 51 -9.33 -18.54 -8.64
N LYS A 52 -9.66 -17.55 -7.82
CA LYS A 52 -10.17 -16.25 -8.25
C LYS A 52 -9.00 -15.34 -8.56
N GLU A 53 -8.71 -15.24 -9.86
CA GLU A 53 -7.79 -14.24 -10.38
C GLU A 53 -8.29 -12.82 -10.04
N TRP A 54 -7.35 -11.89 -9.85
CA TRP A 54 -7.69 -10.49 -9.60
C TRP A 54 -8.56 -9.95 -10.74
N VAL A 55 -9.70 -9.34 -10.40
CA VAL A 55 -10.65 -8.78 -11.37
C VAL A 55 -9.97 -7.77 -12.31
N SER A 56 -9.00 -7.02 -11.80
CA SER A 56 -8.11 -6.24 -12.66
C SER A 56 -6.65 -6.35 -12.21
N PRO A 57 -5.70 -6.45 -13.16
CA PRO A 57 -4.28 -6.45 -12.84
C PRO A 57 -3.83 -5.12 -12.21
N GLY A 58 -4.52 -4.02 -12.54
CA GLY A 58 -4.26 -2.70 -11.95
C GLY A 58 -4.63 -2.64 -10.46
N MET A 59 -5.75 -3.22 -10.05
CA MET A 59 -6.09 -3.33 -8.63
C MET A 59 -5.06 -4.15 -7.86
N ARG A 60 -4.58 -5.25 -8.45
CA ARG A 60 -3.50 -6.05 -7.85
C ARG A 60 -2.26 -5.20 -7.62
N ALA A 61 -1.85 -4.41 -8.62
CA ALA A 61 -0.68 -3.55 -8.52
C ALA A 61 -0.82 -2.47 -7.43
N VAL A 62 -2.01 -1.86 -7.28
CA VAL A 62 -2.28 -0.91 -6.18
C VAL A 62 -2.22 -1.59 -4.82
N ALA A 63 -2.76 -2.82 -4.73
CA ALA A 63 -2.75 -3.59 -3.50
C ALA A 63 -1.29 -3.96 -3.11
N GLN A 64 -0.47 -4.37 -4.08
CA GLN A 64 0.97 -4.64 -3.90
C GLN A 64 1.75 -3.40 -3.47
N MET A 65 1.46 -2.23 -4.05
CA MET A 65 2.05 -0.96 -3.64
C MET A 65 1.72 -0.64 -2.17
N GLY A 66 0.46 -0.79 -1.76
CA GLY A 66 0.04 -0.59 -0.37
C GLY A 66 0.70 -1.57 0.59
N TRP A 67 0.85 -2.83 0.18
CA TRP A 67 1.54 -3.86 0.95
C TRP A 67 3.03 -3.53 1.14
N ALA A 68 3.73 -3.15 0.08
CA ALA A 68 5.13 -2.75 0.12
C ALA A 68 5.37 -1.56 1.05
N ILE A 69 4.52 -0.53 1.02
CA ILE A 69 4.59 0.62 1.95
C ILE A 69 4.36 0.17 3.40
N THR A 70 3.40 -0.72 3.62
CA THR A 70 3.11 -1.27 4.96
C THR A 70 4.31 -2.06 5.50
N LEU A 71 4.92 -2.90 4.68
CA LEU A 71 6.14 -3.62 5.01
C LEU A 71 7.31 -2.67 5.35
N SER A 72 7.47 -1.58 4.60
CA SER A 72 8.47 -0.54 4.92
C SER A 72 8.21 0.10 6.28
N ASN A 73 6.95 0.41 6.60
CA ASN A 73 6.57 0.95 7.91
C ASN A 73 6.85 -0.04 9.04
N LEU A 74 6.51 -1.33 8.85
CA LEU A 74 6.77 -2.37 9.85
C LEU A 74 8.27 -2.57 10.11
N ARG A 75 9.12 -2.41 9.09
CA ARG A 75 10.58 -2.47 9.25
C ARG A 75 11.14 -1.32 10.09
N LEU A 76 10.49 -0.16 10.09
CA LEU A 76 10.86 0.96 10.97
C LEU A 76 10.38 0.76 12.42
N ALA A 77 9.44 -0.16 12.65
CA ALA A 77 8.87 -0.46 13.95
C ALA A 77 8.93 -1.98 14.26
N PRO A 78 10.14 -2.58 14.36
CA PRO A 78 10.30 -4.02 14.54
C PRO A 78 9.66 -4.56 15.81
N GLN A 79 9.44 -3.72 16.83
CA GLN A 79 8.73 -4.09 18.06
C GLN A 79 7.26 -4.47 17.84
N LEU A 80 6.67 -4.09 16.71
CA LEU A 80 5.30 -4.44 16.35
C LEU A 80 5.23 -5.80 15.64
N VAL A 81 6.36 -6.35 15.22
CA VAL A 81 6.44 -7.62 14.48
C VAL A 81 6.67 -8.74 15.48
N PRO A 82 5.79 -9.76 15.54
CA PRO A 82 6.01 -10.92 16.39
C PRO A 82 7.34 -11.62 16.09
N HIS A 83 7.99 -12.12 17.15
CA HIS A 83 9.27 -12.81 17.02
C HIS A 83 9.12 -14.05 16.14
N GLY A 84 10.05 -14.24 15.20
CA GLY A 84 10.06 -15.39 14.27
C GLY A 84 9.34 -15.16 12.94
N ILE A 85 8.68 -14.00 12.74
CA ILE A 85 8.07 -13.66 11.46
C ILE A 85 9.10 -13.01 10.52
N ILE A 86 9.29 -13.61 9.35
CA ILE A 86 10.12 -13.04 8.28
C ILE A 86 9.23 -12.14 7.41
N LEU A 87 9.59 -10.86 7.34
CA LEU A 87 8.97 -9.90 6.44
C LEU A 87 9.58 -10.01 5.05
N GLU A 88 8.74 -10.01 4.02
CA GLU A 88 9.16 -9.87 2.63
C GLU A 88 9.98 -8.60 2.40
N ASN A 89 10.73 -8.57 1.29
CA ASN A 89 11.43 -7.36 0.87
C ASN A 89 10.45 -6.37 0.21
N PRO A 90 10.11 -5.23 0.85
CA PRO A 90 9.19 -4.25 0.29
C PRO A 90 9.70 -3.69 -1.04
N ASP A 91 11.02 -3.65 -1.28
CA ASP A 91 11.56 -3.16 -2.55
C ASP A 91 11.22 -4.10 -3.71
N LEU A 92 11.22 -5.42 -3.47
CA LEU A 92 10.83 -6.42 -4.47
C LEU A 92 9.33 -6.35 -4.73
N VAL A 93 8.52 -6.25 -3.67
CA VAL A 93 7.05 -6.12 -3.80
C VAL A 93 6.70 -4.83 -4.56
N MET A 94 7.38 -3.73 -4.26
CA MET A 94 7.18 -2.47 -4.97
C MET A 94 7.60 -2.56 -6.44
N GLU A 95 8.71 -3.23 -6.75
CA GLU A 95 9.14 -3.42 -8.13
C GLU A 95 8.08 -4.18 -8.95
N GLU A 96 7.45 -5.20 -8.39
CA GLU A 96 6.36 -5.93 -9.03
C GLU A 96 5.11 -5.05 -9.23
N ALA A 97 4.77 -4.18 -8.27
CA ALA A 97 3.70 -3.20 -8.44
C ALA A 97 3.99 -2.19 -9.56
N ILE A 98 5.24 -1.72 -9.66
CA ILE A 98 5.68 -0.79 -10.72
C ILE A 98 5.60 -1.47 -12.09
N LYS A 99 6.10 -2.70 -12.22
CA LYS A 99 5.96 -3.51 -13.45
C LYS A 99 4.50 -3.78 -13.80
N GLY A 100 3.64 -3.90 -12.79
CA GLY A 100 2.18 -3.98 -12.92
C GLY A 100 1.50 -2.68 -13.36
N ASN A 101 2.26 -1.64 -13.73
CA ASN A 101 1.76 -0.35 -14.18
C ASN A 101 0.86 0.37 -13.15
N VAL A 102 1.19 0.26 -11.86
CA VAL A 102 0.38 0.86 -10.78
C VAL A 102 0.11 2.35 -11.01
N PHE A 103 1.12 3.14 -11.40
CA PHE A 103 0.97 4.59 -11.60
C PHE A 103 0.10 4.93 -12.81
N SER A 104 0.22 4.18 -13.91
CA SER A 104 -0.65 4.34 -15.08
C SER A 104 -2.10 3.99 -14.73
N PHE A 105 -2.32 2.96 -13.91
CA PHE A 105 -3.65 2.60 -13.45
C PHE A 105 -4.27 3.69 -12.55
N LEU A 106 -3.48 4.23 -11.61
CA LEU A 106 -3.90 5.36 -10.76
C LEU A 106 -4.26 6.59 -11.60
N TYR A 107 -3.43 6.95 -12.58
CA TYR A 107 -3.67 8.08 -13.46
C TYR A 107 -4.93 7.90 -14.32
N ASN A 108 -5.11 6.74 -14.94
CA ASN A 108 -6.20 6.50 -15.90
C ASN A 108 -7.53 6.14 -15.23
N THR A 109 -7.51 5.57 -14.03
CA THR A 109 -8.73 5.02 -13.38
C THR A 109 -9.17 5.84 -12.17
N PHE A 110 -8.23 6.26 -11.32
CA PHE A 110 -8.58 6.99 -10.09
C PHE A 110 -8.77 8.48 -10.35
N LEU A 111 -7.85 9.09 -11.10
CA LEU A 111 -7.87 10.53 -11.35
C LEU A 111 -9.14 11.07 -12.07
N PRO A 112 -9.69 10.39 -13.09
CA PRO A 112 -10.90 10.87 -13.75
C PRO A 112 -12.19 10.53 -13.00
N ASN A 113 -12.13 9.69 -11.96
CA ASN A 113 -13.33 9.20 -11.28
C ASN A 113 -13.84 10.21 -10.25
N LYS A 114 -14.84 10.99 -10.64
CA LYS A 114 -15.48 12.03 -9.80
C LYS A 114 -16.05 11.50 -8.48
N ILE A 115 -16.52 10.25 -8.44
CA ILE A 115 -17.11 9.62 -7.25
C ILE A 115 -16.08 9.51 -6.12
N LEU A 116 -14.80 9.31 -6.46
CA LEU A 116 -13.73 9.20 -5.47
C LEU A 116 -13.42 10.54 -4.77
N TYR A 117 -13.89 11.65 -5.34
CA TYR A 117 -13.70 13.00 -4.79
C TYR A 117 -14.89 13.49 -3.95
N GLU A 118 -16.01 12.76 -3.96
CA GLU A 118 -17.18 13.07 -3.13
C GLU A 118 -16.93 12.73 -1.66
N ASP A 119 -16.09 11.72 -1.40
CA ASP A 119 -15.71 11.30 -0.05
C ASP A 119 -14.30 11.76 0.33
N VAL A 120 -14.23 12.58 1.38
CA VAL A 120 -12.96 13.06 1.97
C VAL A 120 -12.07 11.90 2.41
N PHE A 121 -12.65 10.78 2.81
CA PHE A 121 -11.91 9.58 3.20
C PHE A 121 -11.09 9.02 2.03
N MET A 122 -11.71 8.89 0.85
CA MET A 122 -11.05 8.31 -0.32
C MET A 122 -9.93 9.20 -0.83
N VAL A 123 -10.17 10.51 -0.95
CA VAL A 123 -9.13 11.47 -1.35
C VAL A 123 -7.95 11.46 -0.38
N ARG A 124 -8.20 11.46 0.93
CA ARG A 124 -7.13 11.39 1.94
C ARG A 124 -6.37 10.07 1.87
N ARG A 125 -7.07 8.95 1.67
CA ARG A 125 -6.43 7.64 1.59
C ARG A 125 -5.49 7.55 0.39
N MET A 126 -5.93 8.07 -0.76
CA MET A 126 -5.13 8.12 -2.00
C MET A 126 -3.93 9.06 -1.86
N HIS A 127 -4.15 10.25 -1.30
CA HIS A 127 -3.06 11.19 -1.02
C HIS A 127 -2.01 10.55 -0.11
N ASN A 128 -2.43 9.97 1.02
CA ASN A 128 -1.51 9.31 1.95
C ASN A 128 -0.76 8.17 1.29
N LEU A 129 -1.42 7.35 0.46
CA LEU A 129 -0.74 6.27 -0.27
C LEU A 129 0.41 6.80 -1.15
N LEU A 130 0.18 7.91 -1.86
CA LEU A 130 1.20 8.54 -2.70
C LEU A 130 2.29 9.23 -1.88
N THR A 131 1.93 9.96 -0.83
CA THR A 131 2.90 10.62 0.06
C THR A 131 3.77 9.59 0.78
N ASP A 132 3.17 8.52 1.31
CA ASP A 132 3.88 7.45 2.00
C ASP A 132 4.85 6.73 1.05
N PHE A 133 4.48 6.53 -0.22
CA PHE A 133 5.40 6.01 -1.23
C PHE A 133 6.64 6.91 -1.40
N ILE A 134 6.44 8.22 -1.59
CA ILE A 134 7.53 9.17 -1.80
C ILE A 134 8.44 9.23 -0.56
N SER A 135 7.85 9.26 0.63
CA SER A 135 8.59 9.35 1.89
C SER A 135 9.33 8.05 2.23
N GLN A 136 8.70 6.90 2.05
CA GLN A 136 9.28 5.61 2.44
C GLN A 136 10.24 5.03 1.40
N MET A 137 10.09 5.38 0.12
CA MET A 137 10.88 4.82 -0.98
C MET A 137 11.44 5.88 -1.95
N PRO A 138 12.18 6.91 -1.47
CA PRO A 138 12.74 7.94 -2.33
C PRO A 138 13.74 7.38 -3.36
N HIS A 139 14.39 6.27 -3.04
CA HIS A 139 15.31 5.58 -3.94
C HIS A 139 14.59 5.02 -5.17
N LYS A 140 13.35 4.52 -5.04
CA LYS A 140 12.54 4.06 -6.19
C LYS A 140 12.10 5.20 -7.08
N VAL A 141 11.76 6.35 -6.50
CA VAL A 141 11.47 7.57 -7.27
C VAL A 141 12.69 7.99 -8.09
N LYS A 142 13.88 7.98 -7.47
CA LYS A 142 15.14 8.29 -8.16
C LYS A 142 15.43 7.28 -9.28
N GLU A 143 15.26 6.00 -9.01
CA GLU A 143 15.47 4.93 -10.00
C GLU A 143 14.54 5.09 -11.21
N MET A 144 13.25 5.33 -10.99
CA MET A 144 12.29 5.57 -12.06
C MET A 144 12.66 6.79 -12.91
N ARG A 145 13.11 7.87 -12.27
CA ARG A 145 13.58 9.07 -12.99
C ARG A 145 14.78 8.77 -13.86
N LEU A 146 15.79 8.08 -13.31
CA LEU A 146 17.00 7.71 -14.06
C LEU A 146 16.67 6.80 -15.25
N ARG A 147 15.78 5.80 -15.05
CA ARG A 147 15.30 4.95 -16.14
C ARG A 147 14.63 5.75 -17.26
N ALA A 148 13.85 6.78 -16.91
CA ALA A 148 13.20 7.65 -17.89
C ALA A 148 14.23 8.52 -18.65
N GLU A 149 15.20 9.09 -17.95
CA GLU A 149 16.31 9.85 -18.57
C GLU A 149 17.14 8.98 -19.52
N ASP A 150 17.43 7.74 -19.14
CA ASP A 150 18.17 6.81 -20.00
C ASP A 150 17.34 6.41 -21.24
N THR A 151 16.04 6.20 -21.07
CA THR A 151 15.14 5.93 -22.20
C THR A 151 15.10 7.11 -23.18
N ASP A 152 15.04 8.34 -22.68
CA ASP A 152 15.05 9.56 -23.51
C ASP A 152 16.37 9.72 -24.28
N ARG A 153 17.51 9.47 -23.62
CA ARG A 153 18.84 9.46 -24.28
C ARG A 153 18.89 8.43 -25.40
N THR A 154 18.37 7.22 -25.17
CA THR A 154 18.30 6.17 -26.18
C THR A 154 17.42 6.58 -27.35
N ILE A 155 16.24 7.13 -27.11
CA ILE A 155 15.34 7.62 -28.18
C ILE A 155 16.04 8.71 -29.00
N HIS A 156 16.68 9.67 -28.34
CA HIS A 156 17.39 10.76 -29.02
C HIS A 156 18.56 10.22 -29.87
N ALA A 157 19.34 9.26 -29.36
CA ALA A 157 20.41 8.63 -30.13
C ALA A 157 19.88 7.96 -31.41
N TYR A 158 18.80 7.16 -31.31
CA TYR A 158 18.17 6.54 -32.48
C TYR A 158 17.61 7.56 -33.48
N MET A 159 17.09 8.69 -33.00
CA MET A 159 16.63 9.76 -33.89
C MET A 159 17.77 10.37 -34.71
N HIS A 160 18.97 10.52 -34.15
CA HIS A 160 20.13 11.04 -34.90
C HIS A 160 20.75 9.99 -35.82
N GLU A 161 20.76 8.72 -35.41
CA GLU A 161 21.29 7.61 -36.22
C GLU A 161 20.36 7.21 -37.38
N GLY A 162 19.06 7.51 -37.30
CA GLY A 162 18.07 7.24 -38.36
C GLY A 162 17.82 8.39 -39.34
N LEU A 163 18.54 9.51 -39.20
CA LEU A 163 18.46 10.69 -40.08
C LEU A 163 19.61 10.78 -41.10
N GLU A 164 20.41 9.72 -41.24
CA GLU A 164 21.37 9.53 -42.35
C GLU A 164 20.82 8.60 -43.45
#